data_AF-A0A382PF69-F1
#
_entry.id   AF-A0A382PF69-F1
#
_cell.length_a   1.000
_cell.length_b   1.000
_cell.length_c   1.000
_cell.angle_alpha   90.00
_cell.angle_beta   90.00
_cell.angle_gamma   90.00
#
_symmetry.space_group_name_H-M   'P 1'
#
loop_
_entity.id
_entity.type
_entity.pdbx_description
1 polymer ?
#
loop_
_entity_poly.entity_id
_entity_poly.type
_entity_poly.pdbx_seq_one_letter_code
_entity_poly.pdbx_strand_id
1 'polypeptide(L)'
;LGSLSQYSVLDLFSGTGILGFESASRGASSVVFVEKNLFIYRMLKINSTLFPNTNFSINRDDAIQFLENSQSYDLIIADPPYNHFNRSTGIDVDLFIDMILD
;
A
#
# COMPACT_ATOMS: atom_id res chain seq x y z
N LEU A 1 13.43 -4.20 9.27
CA LEU A 1 12.29 -5.14 9.31
C LEU A 1 12.86 -6.55 9.28
N GLY A 2 12.57 -7.37 10.30
CA GLY A 2 13.01 -8.78 10.34
C GLY A 2 12.32 -9.61 9.26
N SER A 3 12.20 -10.92 9.48
CA SER A 3 11.30 -11.76 8.68
C SER A 3 9.86 -11.23 8.79
N LEU A 4 9.15 -11.21 7.66
CA LEU A 4 7.74 -10.81 7.56
C LEU A 4 6.82 -12.01 7.27
N SER A 5 7.25 -13.23 7.57
CA SER A 5 6.59 -14.48 7.12
C SER A 5 5.11 -14.66 7.47
N GLN A 6 4.58 -13.88 8.42
CA GLN A 6 3.17 -13.93 8.84
C GLN A 6 2.41 -12.62 8.59
N TYR A 7 3.07 -11.61 8.03
CA TYR A 7 2.50 -10.27 7.90
C TYR A 7 1.73 -10.15 6.59
N SER A 8 0.51 -9.66 6.70
CA SER A 8 -0.24 -9.01 5.63
C SER A 8 0.21 -7.55 5.52
N VAL A 9 0.57 -7.12 4.31
CA VAL A 9 1.13 -5.80 4.06
C VAL A 9 0.21 -5.02 3.13
N LEU A 10 -0.09 -3.78 3.49
CA LEU A 10 -0.75 -2.81 2.62
C LEU A 10 0.25 -1.73 2.23
N ASP A 11 0.45 -1.53 0.94
CA ASP A 11 1.32 -0.50 0.36
C ASP A 11 0.43 0.55 -0.33
N LEU A 12 0.12 1.65 0.38
CA LEU A 12 -0.68 2.76 -0.10
C LEU A 12 0.18 3.76 -0.88
N PHE A 13 -0.41 4.34 -1.93
CA PHE A 13 0.33 5.23 -2.85
C PHE A 13 1.56 4.52 -3.40
N SER A 14 1.39 3.24 -3.78
CA SER A 14 2.49 2.28 -3.90
C SER A 14 3.62 2.71 -4.84
N GLY A 15 3.31 3.58 -5.82
CA GLY A 15 4.24 3.88 -6.89
C GLY A 15 4.72 2.57 -7.54
N THR A 16 6.02 2.47 -7.83
CA THR A 16 6.59 1.26 -8.45
C THR A 16 6.59 0.02 -7.53
N GLY A 17 6.12 0.14 -6.28
CA GLY A 17 5.94 -0.98 -5.34
C GLY A 17 7.22 -1.44 -4.66
N ILE A 18 8.25 -0.59 -4.62
CA ILE A 18 9.57 -0.94 -4.05
C ILE A 18 9.42 -1.52 -2.64
N LEU A 19 8.61 -0.89 -1.79
CA LEU A 19 8.46 -1.30 -0.40
C LEU A 19 7.57 -2.54 -0.24
N GLY A 20 6.48 -2.66 -0.99
CA GLY A 20 5.68 -3.89 -1.01
C GLY A 20 6.45 -5.10 -1.56
N PHE A 21 7.26 -4.95 -2.62
CA PHE A 21 8.09 -6.04 -3.14
C PHE A 21 9.26 -6.40 -2.23
N GLU A 22 9.85 -5.42 -1.54
CA GLU A 22 10.84 -5.68 -0.48
C GLU A 22 10.20 -6.48 0.67
N SER A 23 8.94 -6.17 1.00
CA SER A 23 8.18 -6.93 2.00
C SER A 23 7.92 -8.37 1.57
N ALA A 24 7.55 -8.59 0.31
CA ALA A 24 7.43 -9.93 -0.29
C ALA A 24 8.77 -10.69 -0.25
N SER A 25 9.89 -10.02 -0.57
CA SER A 25 11.24 -10.60 -0.51
C SER A 25 11.64 -11.03 0.91
N ARG A 26 11.07 -10.40 1.93
CA ARG A 26 11.24 -10.73 3.36
C ARG A 26 10.24 -11.77 3.87
N GLY A 27 9.42 -12.32 2.97
CA GLY A 27 8.52 -13.43 3.23
C GLY A 27 7.08 -13.04 3.54
N ALA A 28 6.64 -11.79 3.35
CA ALA A 28 5.25 -11.40 3.57
C ALA A 28 4.27 -12.40 2.94
N SER A 29 3.25 -12.80 3.71
CA SER A 29 2.26 -13.79 3.29
C SER A 29 1.33 -13.22 2.22
N SER A 30 1.05 -11.93 2.32
CA SER A 30 0.31 -11.16 1.32
C SER A 30 0.77 -9.71 1.25
N VAL A 31 0.66 -9.13 0.06
CA VAL A 31 0.92 -7.71 -0.19
C VAL A 31 -0.22 -7.14 -1.04
N VAL A 32 -0.85 -6.09 -0.55
CA VAL A 32 -1.88 -5.33 -1.26
C VAL A 32 -1.28 -4.01 -1.70
N PHE A 33 -1.32 -3.74 -3.00
CA PHE A 33 -0.91 -2.46 -3.58
C PHE A 33 -2.14 -1.63 -3.93
N VAL A 34 -2.11 -0.33 -3.59
CA VAL A 34 -3.13 0.65 -3.99
C VAL A 34 -2.47 1.80 -4.74
N GLU A 35 -2.74 1.88 -6.04
CA GLU A 35 -2.13 2.86 -6.93
C GLU A 35 -3.11 3.32 -8.02
N LYS A 36 -3.39 4.63 -8.06
CA LYS A 36 -4.33 5.23 -9.01
C LYS A 36 -3.83 5.27 -10.45
N ASN A 37 -2.52 5.37 -10.67
CA ASN A 37 -1.93 5.51 -11.98
C ASN A 37 -1.98 4.19 -12.76
N LEU A 38 -2.69 4.17 -13.88
CA LEU A 38 -2.86 2.98 -14.73
C LEU A 38 -1.54 2.36 -15.22
N PHE A 39 -0.55 3.18 -15.56
CA PHE A 39 0.73 2.67 -16.05
C PHE A 39 1.48 1.93 -14.93
N ILE A 40 1.55 2.55 -13.75
CA ILE A 40 2.19 1.98 -12.58
C ILE A 40 1.45 0.72 -12.10
N TYR A 41 0.12 0.77 -12.03
CA TYR A 41 -0.73 -0.40 -11.76
C TYR A 41 -0.40 -1.60 -12.65
N ARG A 42 -0.23 -1.38 -13.96
CA ARG A 42 0.14 -2.44 -14.90
C ARG A 42 1.54 -2.97 -14.62
N MET A 43 2.49 -2.10 -14.28
CA MET A 43 3.84 -2.50 -13.88
C MET A 43 3.83 -3.36 -12.62
N LEU A 44 3.05 -2.99 -11.60
CA LEU A 44 2.90 -3.76 -10.36
C LEU A 44 2.39 -5.17 -10.65
N LYS A 45 1.37 -5.31 -11.51
CA LYS A 45 0.85 -6.62 -11.93
C LYS A 45 1.88 -7.49 -12.64
N ILE A 46 2.77 -6.89 -13.44
CA ILE A 46 3.84 -7.64 -14.12
C ILE A 46 4.88 -8.06 -13.08
N ASN A 47 5.34 -7.13 -12.26
CA ASN A 47 6.40 -7.38 -11.28
C ASN A 47 5.98 -8.37 -10.19
N SER A 48 4.69 -8.42 -9.82
CA SER A 48 4.19 -9.41 -8.85
C SER A 48 4.37 -10.85 -9.30
N THR A 49 4.45 -11.11 -10.62
CA THR A 49 4.70 -12.46 -11.15
C THR A 49 6.10 -12.99 -10.81
N LEU A 50 7.03 -12.12 -10.42
CA LEU A 50 8.38 -12.50 -10.01
C LEU A 50 8.44 -13.13 -8.60
N PHE A 51 7.34 -13.09 -7.85
CA PHE A 51 7.25 -13.52 -6.46
C PHE A 51 6.13 -14.56 -6.30
N PRO A 52 6.29 -15.79 -6.83
CA PRO A 52 5.21 -16.76 -6.94
C PRO A 52 4.67 -17.30 -5.60
N ASN A 53 5.39 -17.07 -4.51
CA ASN A 53 5.04 -17.56 -3.17
C ASN A 53 4.34 -16.51 -2.29
N THR A 54 4.11 -15.30 -2.81
CA THR A 54 3.42 -14.23 -2.10
C THR A 54 2.08 -13.97 -2.77
N ASN A 55 1.02 -13.83 -1.96
CA ASN A 55 -0.29 -13.46 -2.48
C ASN A 55 -0.37 -11.94 -2.73
N PHE A 56 -0.54 -11.53 -3.99
CA PHE A 56 -0.67 -10.11 -4.32
C PHE A 56 -2.09 -9.74 -4.71
N SER A 57 -2.56 -8.62 -4.15
CA SER A 57 -3.72 -7.90 -4.67
C SER A 57 -3.27 -6.53 -5.16
N ILE A 58 -3.60 -6.18 -6.40
CA ILE A 58 -3.22 -4.90 -7.00
C ILE A 58 -4.51 -4.16 -7.34
N ASN A 59 -4.75 -3.04 -6.65
CA ASN A 59 -5.94 -2.21 -6.78
C ASN A 59 -5.60 -0.91 -7.49
N ARG A 60 -6.34 -0.61 -8.57
CA ARG A 60 -6.23 0.69 -9.25
C ARG A 60 -7.26 1.64 -8.66
N ASP A 61 -6.94 2.22 -7.52
CA ASP A 61 -7.87 3.02 -6.73
C ASP A 61 -7.20 4.23 -6.08
N ASP A 62 -8.01 5.15 -5.55
CA ASP A 62 -7.55 6.16 -4.62
C ASP A 62 -7.32 5.54 -3.23
N ALA A 63 -6.18 5.85 -2.61
CA ALA A 63 -5.79 5.23 -1.34
C ALA A 63 -6.73 5.59 -0.19
N ILE A 64 -7.29 6.81 -0.18
CA ILE A 64 -8.23 7.23 0.86
C ILE A 64 -9.54 6.47 0.70
N GLN A 65 -10.08 6.42 -0.53
CA GLN A 65 -11.32 5.68 -0.82
C GLN A 65 -11.19 4.18 -0.55
N PHE A 66 -10.02 3.61 -0.84
CA PHE A 66 -9.74 2.21 -0.54
C PHE A 66 -9.80 1.93 0.97
N LEU A 67 -9.22 2.81 1.79
CA LEU A 67 -9.16 2.63 3.24
C LEU A 67 -10.55 2.61 3.88
N GLU A 68 -11.52 3.40 3.38
CA GLU A 68 -12.90 3.46 3.90
C GLU A 68 -13.59 2.09 3.99
N ASN A 69 -13.21 1.13 3.15
CA ASN A 69 -13.80 -0.21 3.09
C ASN A 69 -12.74 -1.32 3.25
N SER A 70 -11.55 -0.96 3.71
CA SER A 70 -10.44 -1.90 3.85
C SER A 70 -10.59 -2.76 5.12
N GLN A 71 -9.91 -3.90 5.11
CA GLN A 71 -9.69 -4.72 6.30
C GLN A 71 -8.39 -4.27 6.99
N SER A 72 -8.18 -4.68 8.25
CA SER A 72 -6.91 -4.42 8.94
C SER A 72 -5.75 -5.19 8.32
N TYR A 73 -4.54 -4.63 8.43
CA TYR A 73 -3.29 -5.22 7.95
C TYR A 73 -2.23 -5.18 9.05
N ASP A 74 -1.28 -6.13 9.04
CA ASP A 74 -0.22 -6.20 10.05
C ASP A 74 0.85 -5.11 9.85
N LEU A 75 1.02 -4.65 8.61
CA LEU A 75 1.92 -3.55 8.26
C LEU A 75 1.29 -2.68 7.17
N ILE A 76 1.14 -1.39 7.46
CA ILE A 76 0.74 -0.40 6.47
C ILE A 76 1.96 0.46 6.12
N ILE A 77 2.24 0.56 4.83
CA ILE A 77 3.27 1.39 4.23
C ILE A 77 2.52 2.48 3.46
N ALA A 78 2.87 3.74 3.70
CA ALA A 78 2.24 4.86 3.01
C ALA A 78 3.25 5.98 2.79
N ASP A 79 3.38 6.42 1.54
CA ASP A 79 4.09 7.65 1.16
C ASP A 79 3.12 8.58 0.40
N PRO A 80 2.13 9.16 1.09
CA PRO A 80 1.13 9.99 0.46
C PRO A 80 1.78 11.27 -0.10
N PRO A 81 1.27 11.83 -1.21
CA PRO A 81 1.80 13.06 -1.75
C PRO A 81 1.34 14.26 -0.91
N TYR A 82 2.03 14.52 0.21
CA TYR A 82 1.69 15.51 1.25
C TYR A 82 1.43 16.94 0.74
N ASN A 83 1.91 17.28 -0.46
CA ASN A 83 1.68 18.59 -1.08
C ASN A 83 0.23 18.79 -1.57
N HIS A 84 -0.53 17.71 -1.73
CA HIS A 84 -1.94 17.75 -2.16
C HIS A 84 -2.93 17.70 -0.99
N PHE A 85 -2.47 17.41 0.23
CA PHE A 85 -3.27 17.53 1.43
C PHE A 85 -3.38 19.01 1.78
N ASN A 86 -4.59 19.50 2.07
CA ASN A 86 -4.81 20.92 2.24
C ASN A 86 -4.14 21.41 3.53
N ARG A 87 -2.92 21.96 3.40
CA ARG A 87 -2.13 22.48 4.51
C ARG A 87 -2.81 23.60 5.31
N SER A 88 -3.86 24.22 4.76
CA SER A 88 -4.55 25.32 5.43
C SER A 88 -5.40 24.88 6.63
N THR A 89 -5.76 23.59 6.72
CA THR A 89 -6.58 23.08 7.82
C THR A 89 -5.93 21.96 8.64
N GLY A 90 -4.91 21.25 8.12
CA GLY A 90 -4.25 20.11 8.82
C GLY A 90 -5.11 18.83 8.91
N ILE A 91 -6.43 19.00 8.84
CA ILE A 91 -7.46 17.97 8.94
C ILE A 91 -7.24 16.77 8.03
N ASP A 92 -6.80 16.97 6.77
CA ASP A 92 -6.69 15.86 5.81
C ASP A 92 -5.58 14.85 6.18
N VAL A 93 -4.51 15.30 6.84
CA VAL A 93 -3.40 14.42 7.24
C VAL A 93 -3.75 13.68 8.52
N ASP A 94 -4.38 14.36 9.48
CA ASP A 94 -4.83 13.74 10.73
C ASP A 94 -5.88 12.66 10.45
N LEU A 95 -6.87 12.94 9.60
CA LEU A 95 -7.84 11.95 9.13
C LEU A 95 -7.18 10.75 8.46
N PHE A 96 -6.17 10.98 7.61
CA PHE A 96 -5.46 9.89 6.95
C PHE A 96 -4.70 9.02 7.96
N ILE A 97 -4.11 9.62 8.99
CA ILE A 97 -3.43 8.89 10.06
C ILE A 97 -4.45 8.09 10.87
N ASP A 98 -5.58 8.69 11.24
CA ASP A 98 -6.65 8.01 11.97
C ASP A 98 -7.14 6.76 11.20
N MET A 99 -7.35 6.88 9.88
CA MET A 99 -7.73 5.75 9.01
C MET A 99 -6.68 4.63 8.92
N ILE A 100 -5.42 4.89 9.25
CA ILE A 100 -4.34 3.88 9.27
C ILE A 100 -4.21 3.22 10.65
N LEU A 101 -4.54 3.95 11.71
CA LEU A 101 -4.35 3.52 13.10
C LEU A 101 -5.56 2.75 13.67
N ASP A 102 -6.75 2.95 13.09
CA ASP A 102 -8.00 2.24 13.42
C ASP A 102 -8.05 0.80 12.86
#